data_AF-A0A2H0YDM0-F1
#
_entry.id   AF-A0A2H0YDM0-F1
#
_cell.length_a   1.000
_cell.length_b   1.000
_cell.length_c   1.000
_cell.angle_alpha   90.00
_cell.angle_beta   90.00
_cell.angle_gamma   90.00
#
_symmetry.space_group_name_H-M   'P 1'
#
loop_
_entity.id
_entity.type
_entity.pdbx_description
1 polymer ?
#
loop_
_entity_poly.entity_id
_entity_poly.type
_entity_poly.pdbx_seq_one_letter_code
_entity_poly.pdbx_strand_id
1 'polypeptide(L)' 'VPVSFVSDHIETLYEIDILYKELAMSSGILEYRRTESLNTDPAFISALAKIVMERLS' A
#
# COMPACT_ATOMS: atom_id res chain seq x y z
N VAL A 1 6.49 0.24 -3.13
CA VAL A 1 5.32 1.11 -2.81
C VAL A 1 4.13 0.60 -3.60
N PRO A 2 3.07 0.08 -2.96
CA PRO A 2 1.86 -0.34 -3.67
C PRO A 2 0.98 0.89 -4.00
N VAL A 3 0.74 1.14 -5.29
CA VAL A 3 0.01 2.35 -5.75
C VAL A 3 -1.37 2.04 -6.31
N SER A 4 -1.55 0.85 -6.89
CA SER A 4 -2.80 0.48 -7.58
C SER A 4 -3.98 0.23 -6.64
N PHE A 5 -3.71 -0.04 -5.36
CA PHE A 5 -4.71 -0.34 -4.34
C PHE A 5 -4.42 0.45 -3.07
N VAL A 6 -5.48 0.77 -2.34
CA VAL A 6 -5.41 1.69 -1.19
C VAL A 6 -5.38 0.96 0.16
N SER A 7 -5.76 -0.31 0.19
CA SER A 7 -5.85 -1.11 1.42
C SER A 7 -4.91 -2.31 1.36
N ASP A 8 -4.60 -2.88 2.52
CA ASP A 8 -3.95 -4.18 2.57
C ASP A 8 -4.90 -5.31 2.15
N HIS A 9 -4.35 -6.23 1.35
CA HIS A 9 -5.04 -7.38 0.74
C HIS A 9 -3.99 -8.43 0.35
N ILE A 10 -4.38 -9.52 -0.31
CA ILE A 10 -3.48 -10.67 -0.54
C ILE A 10 -2.20 -10.28 -1.29
N GLU A 11 -2.29 -9.37 -2.25
CA GLU A 11 -1.17 -8.87 -3.05
C GLU A 11 -0.15 -8.11 -2.18
N THR A 12 -0.58 -7.33 -1.18
CA THR A 12 0.36 -6.61 -0.31
C THR A 12 0.87 -7.49 0.83
N LEU A 13 -0.02 -8.19 1.53
CA LEU A 13 0.30 -8.93 2.76
C LEU A 13 1.01 -10.26 2.49
N TYR A 14 0.71 -10.91 1.37
CA TYR A 14 1.28 -12.21 1.06
C TYR A 14 2.31 -12.11 -0.06
N GLU A 15 1.92 -11.59 -1.22
CA GLU A 15 2.83 -11.58 -2.37
C GLU A 15 4.02 -10.64 -2.13
N ILE A 16 3.78 -9.38 -1.72
CA ILE A 16 4.86 -8.41 -1.51
C ILE A 16 5.63 -8.68 -0.20
N ASP A 17 4.93 -8.85 0.92
CA ASP A 17 5.58 -8.93 2.23
C ASP A 17 6.24 -10.29 2.52
N ILE A 18 5.78 -11.37 1.87
CA ILE A 18 6.32 -12.72 2.06
C ILE A 18 7.05 -13.19 0.81
N LEU A 19 6.33 -13.45 -0.30
CA LEU A 19 6.93 -14.11 -1.47
C LEU A 19 8.08 -13.29 -2.07
N TYR A 20 7.84 -12.00 -2.35
CA TYR A 20 8.87 -11.14 -2.94
C TYR A 20 9.96 -10.76 -1.95
N LYS A 21 9.65 -10.68 -0.65
CA LYS A 21 10.66 -10.48 0.38
C LYS A 21 11.62 -11.68 0.44
N GLU A 22 11.10 -12.90 0.47
CA GLU A 22 11.91 -14.13 0.44
C GLU A 22 12.77 -14.23 -0.82
N LEU A 23 12.19 -13.91 -1.97
CA LEU A 23 12.92 -13.84 -3.24
C LEU A 23 14.04 -12.79 -3.19
N ALA A 24 13.77 -11.61 -2.65
CA ALA A 24 14.77 -10.55 -2.52
C ALA A 24 15.93 -10.99 -1.62
N MET A 25 15.64 -11.54 -0.44
CA MET A 25 16.66 -12.00 0.51
C MET A 25 17.52 -13.12 -0.08
N SER A 26 16.90 -14.11 -0.73
CA SER A 26 17.64 -15.20 -1.39
C SER A 26 18.47 -14.74 -2.59
N SER A 27 18.14 -13.59 -3.18
CA SER A 27 18.90 -12.96 -4.26
C SER A 27 20.03 -12.04 -3.77
N GLY A 28 20.30 -11.99 -2.47
CA GLY A 28 21.37 -11.17 -1.87
C GLY A 28 21.00 -9.71 -1.63
N ILE A 29 19.71 -9.35 -1.76
CA ILE A 29 19.24 -8.01 -1.36
C ILE A 29 19.28 -7.95 0.17
N LEU A 30 20.00 -6.97 0.72
CA LEU A 30 20.20 -6.85 2.17
C LEU A 30 19.05 -6.13 2.88
N GLU A 31 18.27 -5.33 2.14
CA GLU A 31 17.17 -4.54 2.68
C GLU A 31 15.97 -4.55 1.73
N TYR A 32 14.83 -4.99 2.25
CA TYR A 32 13.57 -4.99 1.52
C TYR A 32 12.48 -4.43 2.42
N ARG A 33 11.80 -3.38 1.94
CA ARG A 33 10.73 -2.71 2.67
C ARG A 33 9.56 -2.38 1.75
N ARG A 34 8.37 -2.49 2.30
CA ARG A 34 7.13 -1.98 1.72
C ARG A 34 6.62 -0.85 2.61
N THR A 35 6.04 0.18 2.00
CA THR A 35 5.27 1.20 2.72
C THR A 35 3.95 0.60 3.20
N GLU A 36 3.44 1.09 4.32
CA GLU A 36 2.06 0.79 4.73
C GLU A 36 1.08 1.20 3.62
N SER A 37 0.00 0.43 3.49
CA SER A 37 -1.12 0.83 2.63
C SER A 37 -1.89 1.98 3.29
N LEU A 38 -2.62 2.77 2.50
CA LEU A 38 -3.35 3.93 3.02
C LEU A 38 -4.43 3.53 4.03
N ASN A 39 -5.06 2.37 3.86
CA ASN A 39 -6.02 1.77 4.79
C ASN A 39 -7.04 2.83 5.27
N THR A 40 -7.08 3.07 6.59
CA THR A 40 -7.95 4.08 7.23
C THR A 40 -7.17 5.31 7.68
N ASP A 41 -6.07 5.65 7.01
CA ASP A 41 -5.30 6.86 7.31
C ASP A 41 -6.24 8.10 7.28
N PRO A 42 -6.27 8.92 8.35
CA PRO A 42 -7.15 10.07 8.43
C PRO A 42 -6.96 11.09 7.29
N ALA A 43 -5.73 11.26 6.80
CA ALA A 43 -5.44 12.16 5.69
C ALA A 43 -5.97 11.60 4.38
N PHE A 44 -5.89 10.27 4.17
CA PHE A 44 -6.49 9.63 3.00
C PHE A 44 -8.02 9.77 3.01
N ILE A 45 -8.68 9.50 4.13
CA ILE A 45 -10.13 9.69 4.28
C ILE A 45 -10.53 11.15 4.04
N SER A 46 -9.76 12.10 4.58
CA SER A 46 -9.99 13.54 4.36
C SER A 46 -9.86 13.93 2.90
N ALA A 47 -8.88 13.36 2.19
CA ALA A 47 -8.69 13.60 0.75
C ALA A 47 -9.87 13.03 -0.07
N LEU A 48 -10.35 11.83 0.24
CA LEU A 48 -11.54 11.25 -0.41
C LEU A 48 -12.78 12.12 -0.18
N ALA A 49 -13.01 12.55 1.06
CA ALA A 49 -14.13 13.44 1.39
C ALA A 49 -14.07 14.74 0.59
N LYS A 50 -12.89 15.35 0.47
CA LYS A 50 -12.68 16.55 -0.35
C LYS A 50 -13.06 16.32 -1.81
N ILE A 51 -12.60 15.24 -2.43
CA ILE A 51 -12.90 14.90 -3.84
C ILE A 51 -14.42 14.75 -4.05
N VAL A 52 -15.12 14.08 -3.11
CA VAL A 52 -16.58 13.92 -3.19
C VAL A 52 -17.27 15.29 -3.07
N MET A 53 -16.85 16.13 -2.12
CA MET A 53 -17.46 17.45 -1.92
C MET A 53 -17.25 18.39 -3.11
N GLU A 54 -16.06 18.38 -3.73
CA GLU A 54 -15.77 19.13 -4.96
C GLU A 54 -16.62 18.67 -6.14
N ARG A 55 -17.06 17.41 -6.16
CA ARG A 55 -17.94 16.89 -7.21
C ARG A 55 -19.41 17.27 -7.01
N LEU A 56 -19.80 17.58 -5.76
CA LEU A 56 -21.17 17.94 -5.40
C LEU A 56 -21.46 19.44 -5.54
N SER A 57 -20.41 20.29 -5.55
CA SER A 57 -20.50 21.72 -5.85
C SER A 57 -20.59 22.00 -7.35
#